data_AF-A0A830RA97-F1
#
_entry.id   AF-A0A830RA97-F1
#
_cell.length_a   1.000
_cell.length_b   1.000
_cell.length_c   1.000
_cell.angle_alpha   90.00
_cell.angle_beta   90.00
_cell.angle_gamma   90.00
#
_symmetry.space_group_name_H-M   'P 1'
#
loop_
_entity.id
_entity.type
_entity.pdbx_description
1 polymer ?
#
loop_
_entity_poly.entity_id
_entity_poly.type
_entity_poly.pdbx_seq_one_letter_code
_entity_poly.pdbx_strand_id
1 'polypeptide(L)'
;MPPYRTIPSNEEPFWVSDGNPVYPIFIPDGDQIVSKTYMTRVEGENTRLRHYLARLHRKTLCYSKCVKMLENSLPLLIHYLKFKDVPVPYTFA
;
A
#
# COMPACT_ATOMS: atom_id res chain seq x y z
N MET A 1 -32.35 -0.91 8.40
CA MET A 1 -31.13 -0.52 7.67
C MET A 1 -30.20 0.19 8.64
N PRO A 2 -29.07 -0.40 9.04
CA PRO A 2 -28.00 0.39 9.62
C PRO A 2 -27.19 1.00 8.46
N PRO A 3 -27.15 2.33 8.34
CA PRO A 3 -26.34 2.98 7.33
C PRO A 3 -24.91 3.09 7.90
N TYR A 4 -23.93 2.73 7.08
CA TYR A 4 -22.49 2.86 7.37
C TYR A 4 -21.95 1.86 8.41
N ARG A 5 -21.55 0.66 7.93
CA ARG A 5 -20.62 -0.20 8.64
C ARG A 5 -19.30 0.58 8.79
N THR A 6 -18.86 0.73 10.03
CA THR A 6 -17.59 1.32 10.43
C THR A 6 -16.46 0.69 9.60
N ILE A 7 -15.57 1.52 9.03
CA ILE A 7 -14.36 1.04 8.36
C ILE A 7 -13.61 0.20 9.40
N PRO A 8 -13.35 -1.11 9.14
CA PRO A 8 -12.73 -1.97 10.14
C PRO A 8 -11.39 -1.37 10.53
N SER A 9 -11.28 -1.05 11.83
CA SER A 9 -10.04 -0.59 12.44
C SER A 9 -9.08 -1.77 12.49
N ASN A 10 -8.24 -1.85 11.47
CA ASN A 10 -7.03 -2.64 11.40
C ASN A 10 -7.23 -4.17 11.30
N GLU A 11 -6.50 -4.76 10.35
CA GLU A 11 -6.18 -6.19 10.17
C GLU A 11 -6.99 -7.04 9.17
N GLU A 12 -8.22 -6.69 8.80
CA GLU A 12 -8.95 -7.47 7.78
C GLU A 12 -8.81 -6.89 6.36
N PRO A 13 -8.41 -7.71 5.36
CA PRO A 13 -8.37 -7.27 3.96
C PRO A 13 -9.80 -7.07 3.44
N PHE A 14 -10.21 -5.81 3.31
CA PHE A 14 -11.49 -5.44 2.73
C PHE A 14 -11.39 -5.27 1.20
N TRP A 15 -12.47 -5.54 0.49
CA TRP A 15 -12.55 -5.40 -0.96
C TRP A 15 -13.38 -4.17 -1.32
N VAL A 16 -12.90 -3.36 -2.27
CA VAL A 16 -13.62 -2.17 -2.74
C VAL A 16 -14.01 -2.37 -4.19
N SER A 17 -15.27 -2.14 -4.52
CA SER A 17 -15.78 -2.34 -5.89
C SER A 17 -16.94 -1.41 -6.24
N ASP A 18 -17.37 -1.46 -7.50
CA ASP A 18 -18.54 -0.78 -8.05
C ASP A 18 -19.87 -1.54 -7.81
N GLY A 19 -19.83 -2.71 -7.16
CA GLY A 19 -21.01 -3.50 -6.84
C GLY A 19 -21.55 -4.35 -7.99
N ASN A 20 -20.73 -4.68 -8.99
CA ASN A 20 -21.11 -5.58 -10.08
C ASN A 20 -21.53 -6.98 -9.54
N PRO A 21 -22.64 -7.57 -10.04
CA PRO A 21 -23.13 -8.89 -9.61
C PRO A 21 -22.19 -10.07 -9.85
N VAL A 22 -21.05 -9.87 -10.53
CA VAL A 22 -20.02 -10.90 -10.74
C VAL A 22 -19.15 -11.11 -9.50
N TYR A 23 -18.99 -10.09 -8.65
CA TYR A 23 -18.07 -10.14 -7.51
C TYR A 23 -18.43 -11.09 -6.35
N PRO A 24 -19.71 -11.39 -6.06
CA PRO A 24 -20.07 -12.38 -5.04
C PRO A 24 -19.50 -13.79 -5.30
N ILE A 25 -19.02 -14.07 -6.52
CA ILE A 25 -18.32 -15.32 -6.85
C ILE A 25 -16.89 -15.34 -6.26
N PHE A 26 -16.28 -14.17 -6.07
CA PHE A 26 -14.88 -14.01 -5.68
C PHE A 26 -14.69 -13.44 -4.27
N ILE A 27 -15.67 -12.69 -3.77
CA ILE A 27 -15.58 -11.96 -2.51
C ILE A 27 -16.64 -12.54 -1.55
N PRO A 28 -16.24 -13.00 -0.35
CA PRO A 28 -17.18 -13.44 0.67
C PRO A 28 -18.22 -12.37 1.01
N ASP A 29 -19.44 -12.82 1.29
CA ASP A 29 -20.55 -11.93 1.66
C ASP A 29 -20.20 -11.11 2.91
N GLY A 30 -20.21 -9.79 2.77
CA GLY A 30 -19.93 -8.85 3.85
C GLY A 30 -18.53 -8.22 3.84
N ASP A 31 -17.61 -8.71 3.03
CA ASP A 31 -16.23 -8.17 2.90
C ASP A 31 -16.12 -7.11 1.79
N GLN A 32 -17.17 -6.94 1.00
CA GLN A 32 -17.26 -5.98 -0.09
C GLN A 32 -17.80 -4.64 0.38
N ILE A 33 -16.99 -3.59 0.20
CA ILE A 33 -17.37 -2.19 0.34
C ILE A 33 -17.71 -1.65 -1.05
N VAL A 34 -18.99 -1.34 -1.28
CA VAL A 34 -19.45 -0.74 -2.54
C VAL A 34 -19.38 0.78 -2.42
N SER A 35 -18.39 1.40 -3.06
CA SER A 35 -18.25 2.86 -3.08
C SER A 35 -17.40 3.30 -4.26
N LYS A 36 -18.00 4.05 -5.19
CA LYS A 36 -17.33 4.55 -6.40
C LYS A 36 -16.16 5.49 -6.05
N THR A 37 -16.37 6.41 -5.11
CA THR A 37 -15.32 7.35 -4.67
C THR A 37 -14.14 6.64 -4.03
N TYR A 38 -14.42 5.63 -3.19
CA TYR A 38 -13.37 4.88 -2.53
C TYR A 38 -12.62 3.97 -3.50
N MET A 39 -13.34 3.35 -4.45
CA MET A 39 -12.76 2.55 -5.53
C MET A 39 -11.76 3.37 -6.36
N THR A 40 -12.17 4.55 -6.86
CA THR A 40 -11.27 5.43 -7.63
C THR A 40 -10.05 5.87 -6.80
N ARG A 41 -10.20 6.08 -5.49
CA ARG A 41 -9.08 6.39 -4.61
C ARG A 41 -8.10 5.21 -4.50
N VAL A 42 -8.60 4.00 -4.27
CA VAL A 42 -7.78 2.78 -4.20
C VAL A 42 -7.06 2.52 -5.53
N GLU A 43 -7.76 2.66 -6.67
CA GLU A 43 -7.17 2.55 -8.01
C GLU A 43 -6.07 3.59 -8.25
N GLY A 44 -6.29 4.83 -7.79
CA GLY A 44 -5.30 5.91 -7.87
C GLY A 44 -4.03 5.59 -7.08
N GLU A 45 -4.16 5.14 -5.84
CA GLU A 45 -3.02 4.74 -5.00
C GLU A 45 -2.26 3.54 -5.60
N ASN A 46 -2.97 2.54 -6.11
CA ASN A 46 -2.38 1.39 -6.81
C ASN A 46 -1.60 1.80 -8.06
N THR A 47 -2.16 2.72 -8.85
CA THR A 47 -1.50 3.27 -10.05
C THR A 47 -0.22 4.01 -9.67
N ARG A 48 -0.27 4.81 -8.60
CA ARG A 48 0.88 5.55 -8.07
C ARG A 48 1.98 4.61 -7.54
N LEU A 49 1.59 3.53 -6.86
CA LEU A 49 2.53 2.51 -6.39
C LEU A 49 3.23 1.79 -7.56
N ARG A 50 2.47 1.38 -8.58
CA ARG A 50 3.02 0.81 -9.82
C ARG A 50 3.98 1.78 -10.52
N HIS A 51 3.64 3.06 -10.55
CA HIS A 51 4.51 4.09 -11.11
C HIS A 51 5.85 4.20 -10.37
N TYR A 52 5.85 4.17 -9.03
CA TYR A 52 7.08 4.18 -8.25
C TYR A 52 7.91 2.92 -8.44
N LEU A 53 7.29 1.74 -8.47
CA LEU A 53 7.97 0.47 -8.77
C LEU A 53 8.62 0.48 -10.16
N ALA A 54 7.92 0.99 -11.17
CA ALA A 54 8.47 1.14 -12.52
C ALA A 54 9.66 2.10 -12.55
N ARG A 55 9.67 3.16 -11.73
CA ARG A 55 10.82 4.06 -11.57
C ARG A 55 11.98 3.40 -10.86
N LEU A 56 11.70 2.58 -9.85
CA LEU A 56 12.70 1.82 -9.11
C LEU A 56 13.43 0.81 -10.01
N HIS A 57 12.72 0.19 -10.96
CA HIS A 57 13.28 -0.76 -11.91
C HIS A 57 14.20 -0.11 -12.97
N ARG A 58 14.17 1.21 -13.13
CA ARG A 58 15.06 1.90 -14.10
C ARG A 58 16.48 1.96 -13.54
N LYS A 59 17.45 1.47 -14.30
CA LYS A 59 18.88 1.46 -13.94
C LYS A 59 19.49 2.87 -13.72
N THR A 60 18.86 3.90 -14.28
CA THR A 60 19.28 5.29 -14.15
C THR A 60 18.21 6.08 -13.42
N LEU A 61 18.51 6.52 -12.19
CA LEU A 61 17.73 7.58 -11.55
C LEU A 61 18.27 8.92 -12.08
N CYS A 62 17.40 9.90 -12.29
CA CYS A 62 17.78 11.31 -12.41
C CYS A 62 18.44 11.88 -11.12
N TYR A 63 18.70 11.02 -10.11
CA TYR A 63 19.28 11.34 -8.80
C TYR A 63 20.24 10.27 -8.22
N SER A 64 20.63 9.21 -8.93
CA SER A 64 21.52 8.19 -8.33
C SER A 64 22.97 8.66 -8.30
N LYS A 65 23.47 9.01 -7.12
CA LYS A 65 24.92 9.00 -6.84
C LYS A 65 25.44 7.61 -6.43
N CYS A 66 24.61 6.68 -5.95
CA CYS A 66 25.06 5.34 -5.52
C CYS A 66 23.93 4.29 -5.43
N VAL A 67 24.07 3.15 -6.11
CA VAL A 67 23.13 1.99 -6.04
C VAL A 67 23.06 1.42 -4.63
N LYS A 68 24.18 1.41 -3.90
CA LYS A 68 24.28 0.91 -2.52
C LYS A 68 23.33 1.63 -1.55
N MET A 69 23.11 2.93 -1.74
CA MET A 69 22.16 3.70 -0.92
C MET A 69 20.71 3.30 -1.18
N LEU A 70 20.39 2.93 -2.42
CA LEU A 70 19.06 2.43 -2.77
C LEU A 70 18.81 1.06 -2.14
N GLU A 71 19.81 0.16 -2.25
CA GLU A 71 19.77 -1.17 -1.62
C GLU A 71 19.61 -1.09 -0.10
N ASN A 72 20.23 -0.11 0.56
CA ASN A 72 20.11 0.07 2.01
C ASN A 72 18.82 0.78 2.45
N SER A 73 18.27 1.67 1.62
CA SER A 73 17.08 2.45 1.98
C SER A 73 15.78 1.65 1.90
N LEU A 74 15.67 0.67 0.99
CA LEU A 74 14.50 -0.19 0.86
C LEU A 74 14.24 -1.06 2.12
N PRO A 75 15.23 -1.81 2.65
CA PRO A 75 15.07 -2.55 3.91
C PRO A 75 14.74 -1.63 5.09
N LEU A 76 15.36 -0.45 5.17
CA LEU A 76 15.09 0.52 6.23
C LEU A 76 13.64 1.02 6.19
N LEU A 77 13.13 1.30 4.98
CA LEU A 77 11.74 1.68 4.77
C LEU A 77 10.78 0.56 5.16
N ILE A 78 11.06 -0.69 4.75
CA ILE A 78 10.24 -1.85 5.10
C ILE A 78 10.25 -2.09 6.63
N HIS A 79 11.41 -1.98 7.27
CA HIS A 79 11.54 -2.06 8.73
C HIS A 79 10.68 -0.99 9.41
N TYR A 80 10.80 0.26 8.98
CA TYR A 80 10.00 1.35 9.53
C TYR A 80 8.51 1.14 9.31
N LEU A 81 8.08 0.66 8.15
CA LEU A 81 6.66 0.38 7.89
C LEU A 81 6.12 -0.73 8.79
N LYS A 82 6.93 -1.74 9.09
CA LYS A 82 6.55 -2.89 9.93
C LYS A 82 6.58 -2.57 11.43
N PHE A 83 7.64 -1.93 11.90
CA PHE A 83 7.93 -1.75 13.32
C PHE A 83 7.67 -0.32 13.82
N LYS A 84 7.45 0.64 12.91
CA LYS A 84 7.36 2.08 13.21
C LYS A 84 8.59 2.62 13.94
N ASP A 85 9.72 1.95 13.77
CA ASP A 85 10.99 2.27 14.41
C ASP A 85 12.13 2.25 13.39
N VAL A 86 13.16 3.06 13.64
CA VAL A 86 14.36 3.17 12.82
C VAL A 86 15.54 2.71 13.66
N PRO A 87 16.20 1.59 13.31
CA PRO A 87 17.37 1.13 14.04
C PRO A 87 18.50 2.13 13.83
N VAL A 88 18.71 2.98 14.83
CA VAL A 88 19.84 3.93 14.86
C VAL A 88 21.05 3.16 15.39
N PRO A 89 22.19 3.10 14.67
CA PRO A 89 23.37 2.46 15.22
C PRO A 89 23.76 3.20 16.49
N TYR A 90 23.89 2.47 17.60
CA TYR A 90 24.37 3.03 18.86
C TYR A 90 25.72 3.70 18.61
N THR A 91 25.78 5.00 18.81
CA THR A 91 27.05 5.72 18.86
C THR A 91 27.75 5.27 20.13
N PHE A 92 28.87 4.55 19.99
CA PHE A 92 29.78 4.34 21.11
C PHE A 92 30.29 5.71 21.54
N ALA A 93 29.78 6.19 22.69
CA ALA A 93 30.34 7.31 23.42
C ALA A 93 31.62 6.88 24.12
#